data_AF-A0A158RZX3-F1
#
_entry.id   AF-A0A158RZX3-F1
#
_cell.length_a   1.000
_cell.length_b   1.000
_cell.length_c   1.000
_cell.angle_alpha   90.00
_cell.angle_beta   90.00
_cell.angle_gamma   90.00
#
_symmetry.space_group_name_H-M   'P 1'
#
loop_
_entity.id
_entity.type
_entity.pdbx_description
1 polymer ?
#
loop_
_entity_poly.entity_id
_entity_poly.type
_entity_poly.pdbx_seq_one_letter_code
_entity_poly.pdbx_strand_id
1 'polypeptide(L)'
;MITITPLGLAIGLIVLAVIVGAALMYMRKRHSDHLRDRFGGEYDRTVREAGNAHRGETILHEREKRVASFDIRPLSEESRARYVEAWRKVQARFVDSPADAVTRADVLLGEVMEERGYPVVDFEQRSADLSVDHGDVVQNYRAGHAIAERRSRGEAGTEDLRQAMIHYRALFDDLVHEPVDSSPVIEGRDGRIHDMRKDRTFSREKLHD
;
A
#
# COMPACT_ATOMS: atom_id res chain seq x y z
N MET A 1 -21.52 -56.02 -12.74
CA MET A 1 -21.65 -54.70 -13.39
C MET A 1 -22.25 -53.75 -12.37
N ILE A 2 -21.53 -52.72 -11.93
CA ILE A 2 -22.11 -51.70 -11.04
C ILE A 2 -23.05 -50.86 -11.92
N THR A 3 -24.35 -51.05 -11.78
CA THR A 3 -25.33 -50.22 -12.49
C THR A 3 -25.44 -48.88 -11.76
N ILE A 4 -24.91 -47.82 -12.37
CA ILE A 4 -25.06 -46.47 -11.84
C ILE A 4 -26.53 -46.08 -12.01
N THR A 5 -27.26 -46.08 -10.91
CA THR A 5 -28.67 -45.68 -10.92
C THR A 5 -28.78 -44.18 -11.19
N PRO A 6 -29.85 -43.72 -11.84
CA PRO A 6 -30.08 -42.29 -12.06
C PRO A 6 -30.06 -41.48 -10.75
N LEU A 7 -30.48 -42.11 -9.64
CA LEU A 7 -30.38 -41.55 -8.30
C LEU A 7 -28.93 -41.38 -7.83
N GLY A 8 -28.06 -42.37 -8.04
CA GLY A 8 -26.63 -42.26 -7.70
C GLY A 8 -25.93 -41.16 -8.48
N LEU A 9 -26.30 -40.96 -9.74
CA LEU A 9 -25.77 -39.88 -10.58
C LEU A 9 -26.25 -38.50 -10.09
N ALA A 10 -27.52 -38.37 -9.72
CA ALA A 10 -28.06 -37.14 -9.15
C ALA A 10 -27.39 -36.77 -7.82
N ILE A 11 -27.17 -37.74 -6.92
CA ILE A 11 -26.47 -37.52 -5.65
C ILE A 11 -25.02 -37.09 -5.92
N GLY A 12 -24.33 -37.74 -6.84
CA GLY A 12 -22.96 -37.37 -7.23
C GLY A 12 -22.86 -35.92 -7.73
N LEU A 13 -23.80 -35.46 -8.56
CA LEU A 13 -23.84 -34.08 -9.04
C LEU A 13 -24.12 -33.06 -7.93
N ILE A 14 -25.02 -33.37 -7.00
CA ILE A 14 -25.30 -32.49 -5.85
C ILE A 14 -24.06 -32.37 -4.97
N VAL A 15 -23.41 -33.48 -4.65
CA VAL A 15 -22.16 -33.48 -3.85
C VAL A 15 -21.08 -32.68 -4.56
N LEU A 16 -20.91 -32.85 -5.87
CA LEU A 16 -19.95 -32.07 -6.66
C LEU A 16 -20.27 -30.57 -6.62
N ALA A 17 -21.53 -30.19 -6.80
CA ALA A 17 -21.95 -28.79 -6.75
C ALA A 17 -21.70 -28.15 -5.38
N VAL A 18 -21.94 -28.89 -4.28
CA VAL A 18 -21.66 -28.43 -2.91
C VAL A 18 -20.16 -28.25 -2.69
N ILE A 19 -19.33 -29.21 -3.13
CA ILE A 19 -17.86 -29.12 -3.01
C ILE A 19 -17.33 -27.91 -3.79
N VAL A 20 -17.77 -27.74 -5.04
CA VAL A 20 -17.37 -26.58 -5.87
C VAL A 20 -17.84 -25.27 -5.22
N GLY A 21 -19.08 -25.21 -4.73
CA GLY A 21 -19.61 -24.04 -4.02
C GLY A 21 -18.80 -23.69 -2.77
N ALA A 22 -18.47 -24.68 -1.94
CA ALA A 22 -17.65 -24.51 -0.75
C ALA A 22 -16.23 -24.05 -1.10
N ALA A 23 -15.61 -24.62 -2.14
CA ALA A 23 -14.29 -24.22 -2.61
C ALA A 23 -14.28 -22.76 -3.10
N LEU A 24 -15.26 -22.35 -3.91
CA LEU A 24 -15.40 -20.98 -4.38
C LEU A 24 -15.62 -20.00 -3.22
N MET A 25 -16.46 -20.36 -2.25
CA MET A 25 -16.69 -19.54 -1.05
C MET A 25 -15.40 -19.37 -0.24
N TYR A 26 -14.66 -20.46 -0.02
CA TYR A 26 -13.39 -20.43 0.69
C TYR A 26 -12.35 -19.55 0.00
N MET A 27 -12.22 -19.66 -1.32
CA MET A 27 -11.31 -18.84 -2.12
C MET A 27 -11.67 -17.35 -2.05
N ARG A 28 -12.96 -17.01 -2.16
CA ARG A 28 -13.43 -15.62 -2.05
C ARG A 28 -13.15 -15.05 -0.67
N LYS A 29 -13.44 -15.82 0.38
CA LYS A 29 -13.17 -15.41 1.75
C LYS A 29 -11.68 -15.15 1.99
N ARG A 30 -10.81 -16.07 1.57
CA ARG A 30 -9.34 -15.90 1.65
C ARG A 30 -8.86 -14.64 0.96
N HIS A 31 -9.40 -14.33 -0.22
CA HIS A 31 -9.04 -13.13 -0.97
C HIS A 31 -9.47 -11.85 -0.26
N SER A 32 -10.72 -11.79 0.21
CA SER A 32 -11.21 -10.67 1.01
C SER A 32 -10.44 -10.49 2.31
N ASP A 33 -10.13 -11.60 3.00
CA ASP A 33 -9.37 -11.58 4.26
C ASP A 33 -7.94 -11.03 4.02
N HIS A 34 -7.26 -11.45 2.94
CA HIS A 34 -5.95 -10.91 2.57
C HIS A 34 -5.98 -9.39 2.33
N LEU A 35 -6.97 -8.90 1.56
CA LEU A 35 -7.10 -7.47 1.30
C LEU A 35 -7.46 -6.69 2.56
N ARG A 36 -8.24 -7.25 3.46
CA ARG A 36 -8.53 -6.65 4.77
C ARG A 36 -7.28 -6.57 5.65
N ASP A 37 -6.51 -7.65 5.71
CA ASP A 37 -5.28 -7.70 6.49
C ASP A 37 -4.24 -6.70 5.96
N ARG A 38 -4.13 -6.56 4.63
CA ARG A 38 -3.15 -5.66 4.01
C ARG A 38 -3.54 -4.19 4.06
N PHE A 39 -4.78 -3.86 3.69
CA PHE A 39 -5.22 -2.47 3.59
C PHE A 39 -5.83 -1.92 4.89
N GLY A 40 -6.19 -2.79 5.84
CA GLY A 40 -6.82 -2.39 7.09
C GLY A 40 -8.06 -1.51 6.86
N GLY A 41 -8.04 -0.29 7.41
CA GLY A 41 -9.14 0.67 7.25
C GLY A 41 -9.40 1.14 5.81
N GLU A 42 -8.41 1.04 4.92
CA GLU A 42 -8.55 1.39 3.48
C GLU A 42 -9.38 0.37 2.72
N TYR A 43 -9.48 -0.87 3.19
CA TYR A 43 -10.39 -1.85 2.63
C TYR A 43 -11.84 -1.36 2.76
N ASP A 44 -12.27 -1.05 3.98
CA ASP A 44 -13.66 -0.68 4.24
C ASP A 44 -14.00 0.66 3.58
N ARG A 45 -13.03 1.58 3.49
CA ARG A 45 -13.18 2.84 2.75
C ARG A 45 -13.40 2.58 1.25
N THR A 46 -12.50 1.83 0.61
CA THR A 46 -12.56 1.59 -0.84
C THR A 46 -13.81 0.81 -1.23
N VAL A 47 -14.25 -0.16 -0.41
CA VAL A 47 -15.51 -0.90 -0.63
C VAL A 47 -16.73 0.01 -0.51
N ARG A 48 -16.75 0.92 0.47
CA ARG A 48 -17.84 1.90 0.62
C ARG A 48 -17.90 2.84 -0.59
N GLU A 49 -16.77 3.39 -1.01
CA GLU A 49 -16.70 4.31 -2.16
C GLU A 49 -17.08 3.60 -3.47
N ALA A 50 -16.70 2.34 -3.66
CA ALA A 50 -17.05 1.55 -4.84
C ALA A 50 -18.52 1.04 -4.84
N GLY A 51 -19.21 1.15 -3.70
CA GLY A 51 -20.60 0.75 -3.49
C GLY A 51 -20.86 -0.75 -3.35
N ASN A 52 -19.87 -1.62 -3.59
CA ASN A 52 -19.95 -3.05 -3.29
C ASN A 52 -18.56 -3.68 -3.14
N ALA A 53 -18.51 -4.81 -2.41
CA ALA A 53 -17.27 -5.52 -2.11
C ALA A 53 -16.50 -5.94 -3.37
N HIS A 54 -17.19 -6.47 -4.39
CA HIS A 54 -16.53 -6.97 -5.59
C HIS A 54 -15.75 -5.87 -6.34
N ARG A 55 -16.37 -4.70 -6.56
CA ARG A 55 -15.70 -3.56 -7.19
C ARG A 55 -14.57 -3.01 -6.32
N GLY A 56 -14.80 -2.89 -5.01
CA GLY A 56 -13.79 -2.40 -4.06
C GLY A 56 -12.55 -3.28 -4.05
N GLU A 57 -12.74 -4.59 -3.90
CA GLU A 57 -11.64 -5.58 -3.95
C GLU A 57 -10.90 -5.57 -5.30
N THR A 58 -11.60 -5.35 -6.41
CA THR A 58 -10.97 -5.24 -7.74
C THR A 58 -10.05 -4.02 -7.78
N ILE A 59 -10.48 -2.87 -7.26
CA ILE A 59 -9.67 -1.64 -7.19
C ILE A 59 -8.42 -1.87 -6.32
N LEU A 60 -8.59 -2.49 -5.14
CA LEU A 60 -7.49 -2.79 -4.23
C LEU A 60 -6.48 -3.74 -4.87
N HIS A 61 -6.95 -4.78 -5.53
CA HIS A 61 -6.08 -5.73 -6.21
C HIS A 61 -5.29 -5.08 -7.36
N GLU A 62 -5.90 -4.19 -8.14
CA GLU A 62 -5.17 -3.44 -9.17
C GLU A 62 -4.15 -2.45 -8.56
N ARG A 63 -4.40 -1.92 -7.35
CA ARG A 63 -3.39 -1.15 -6.60
C ARG A 63 -2.20 -2.02 -6.21
N GLU A 64 -2.44 -3.20 -5.65
CA GLU A 64 -1.35 -4.14 -5.31
C GLU A 64 -0.49 -4.50 -6.52
N LYS A 65 -1.12 -4.80 -7.67
CA LYS A 65 -0.38 -5.10 -8.90
C LYS A 65 0.51 -3.96 -9.35
N ARG A 66 0.02 -2.73 -9.29
CA ARG A 66 0.84 -1.55 -9.64
C ARG A 66 1.99 -1.38 -8.67
N VAL A 67 1.73 -1.42 -7.36
CA VAL A 67 2.77 -1.24 -6.35
C VAL A 67 3.82 -2.35 -6.41
N ALA A 68 3.42 -3.59 -6.69
CA ALA A 68 4.34 -4.71 -6.88
C ALA A 68 5.29 -4.53 -8.09
N SER A 69 4.99 -3.60 -9.01
CA SER A 69 5.88 -3.26 -10.14
C SER A 69 6.90 -2.18 -9.80
N PHE A 70 6.77 -1.51 -8.66
CA PHE A 70 7.68 -0.44 -8.22
C PHE A 70 8.93 -1.05 -7.56
N ASP A 71 10.09 -0.40 -7.74
CA ASP A 71 11.34 -0.78 -7.06
C ASP A 71 11.41 -0.08 -5.70
N ILE A 72 10.49 -0.43 -4.80
CA ILE A 72 10.41 0.17 -3.46
C ILE A 72 11.53 -0.40 -2.58
N ARG A 73 12.38 0.48 -2.04
CA ARG A 73 13.56 0.12 -1.25
C ARG A 73 13.61 0.91 0.05
N PRO A 74 14.22 0.35 1.13
CA PRO A 74 14.39 1.11 2.35
C PRO A 74 15.40 2.23 2.11
N LEU A 75 15.24 3.33 2.84
CA LEU A 75 16.22 4.40 2.83
C LEU A 75 17.55 3.89 3.40
N SER A 76 18.66 4.37 2.83
CA SER A 76 19.97 4.20 3.46
C SER A 76 19.99 4.90 4.83
N GLU A 77 20.87 4.46 5.74
CA GLU A 77 21.00 5.13 7.05
C GLU A 77 21.37 6.60 6.91
N GLU A 78 22.21 6.94 5.94
CA GLU A 78 22.58 8.32 5.62
C GLU A 78 21.36 9.12 5.15
N SER A 79 20.61 8.60 4.18
CA SER A 79 19.40 9.24 3.65
C SER A 79 18.37 9.46 4.74
N ARG A 80 18.12 8.42 5.56
CA ARG A 80 17.24 8.50 6.72
C ARG A 80 17.67 9.62 7.67
N ALA A 81 18.95 9.71 8.02
CA ALA A 81 19.47 10.77 8.88
C ALA A 81 19.27 12.17 8.27
N ARG A 82 19.52 12.33 6.96
CA ARG A 82 19.28 13.60 6.24
C ARG A 82 17.81 14.00 6.29
N TYR A 83 16.89 13.07 6.03
CA TYR A 83 15.45 13.36 6.04
C TYR A 83 14.93 13.68 7.44
N VAL A 84 15.40 12.98 8.48
CA VAL A 84 15.05 13.30 9.88
C VAL A 84 15.50 14.72 10.24
N GLU A 85 16.69 15.12 9.81
CA GLU A 85 17.17 16.48 10.03
C GLU A 85 16.39 17.53 9.21
N ALA A 86 16.03 17.20 7.97
CA ALA A 86 15.15 18.05 7.15
C ALA A 86 13.78 18.24 7.80
N TRP A 87 13.19 17.17 8.34
CA TRP A 87 11.91 17.22 9.05
C TRP A 87 11.97 18.14 10.27
N ARG A 88 13.03 18.05 11.08
CA ARG A 88 13.24 18.96 12.23
C ARG A 88 13.29 20.43 11.81
N LYS A 89 13.96 20.73 10.70
CA LYS A 89 14.02 22.09 10.14
C LYS A 89 12.64 22.57 9.68
N VAL A 90 11.82 21.69 9.09
CA VAL A 90 10.43 22.01 8.73
C VAL A 90 9.58 22.29 9.97
N GLN A 91 9.70 21.47 11.02
CA GLN A 91 8.97 21.69 12.28
C GLN A 91 9.36 23.00 12.95
N ALA A 92 10.65 23.35 12.98
CA ALA A 92 11.11 24.61 13.57
C ALA A 92 10.51 25.83 12.86
N ARG A 93 10.35 25.78 11.53
CA ARG A 93 9.72 26.85 10.74
C ARG A 93 8.25 27.05 11.06
N PHE A 94 7.56 26.06 11.61
CA PHE A 94 6.13 26.15 11.88
C PHE A 94 5.79 27.29 12.84
N VAL A 95 6.69 27.61 13.78
CA VAL A 95 6.49 28.69 14.76
C VAL A 95 6.37 30.05 14.08
N ASP A 96 7.25 30.30 13.09
CA ASP A 96 7.32 31.59 12.41
C ASP A 96 6.40 31.65 11.17
N SER A 97 6.26 30.53 10.46
CA SER A 97 5.47 30.43 9.23
C SER A 97 4.78 29.06 9.11
N PRO A 98 3.59 28.89 9.75
CA PRO A 98 2.84 27.65 9.74
C PRO A 98 2.50 27.13 8.33
N ALA A 99 2.14 28.05 7.42
CA ALA A 99 1.74 27.67 6.07
C ALA A 99 2.92 27.16 5.23
N ASP A 100 4.07 27.85 5.27
CA ASP A 100 5.29 27.41 4.59
C ASP A 100 5.79 26.08 5.16
N ALA A 101 5.69 25.88 6.47
CA ALA A 101 6.06 24.62 7.10
C ALA A 101 5.20 23.43 6.60
N VAL A 102 3.88 23.59 6.50
CA VAL A 102 3.00 22.53 5.97
C VAL A 102 3.30 22.23 4.50
N THR A 103 3.49 23.26 3.66
CA THR A 103 3.88 23.05 2.26
C THR A 103 5.22 22.33 2.13
N ARG A 104 6.22 22.71 2.93
CA ARG A 104 7.52 22.02 2.93
C ARG A 104 7.45 20.59 3.46
N ALA A 105 6.58 20.31 4.42
CA ALA A 105 6.35 18.95 4.89
C ALA A 105 5.77 18.07 3.78
N ASP A 106 4.82 18.59 2.99
CA ASP A 106 4.24 17.87 1.85
C ASP A 106 5.30 17.57 0.77
N VAL A 107 6.16 18.56 0.46
CA VAL A 107 7.30 18.37 -0.47
C VAL A 107 8.28 17.33 0.06
N LEU A 108 8.65 17.42 1.35
CA LEU A 108 9.59 16.48 1.99
C LEU A 108 9.06 15.04 1.98
N LEU A 109 7.75 14.85 2.21
CA LEU A 109 7.12 13.52 2.08
C LEU A 109 7.23 13.00 0.63
N GLY A 110 7.02 13.87 -0.36
CA GLY A 110 7.23 13.53 -1.77
C GLY A 110 8.66 13.08 -2.07
N GLU A 111 9.65 13.82 -1.58
CA GLU A 111 11.08 13.49 -1.75
C GLU A 111 11.43 12.13 -1.11
N VAL A 112 10.92 11.87 0.11
CA VAL A 112 11.13 10.58 0.80
C VAL A 112 10.50 9.43 0.01
N MET A 113 9.27 9.62 -0.49
CA MET A 113 8.58 8.61 -1.29
C MET A 113 9.32 8.34 -2.61
N GLU A 114 9.77 9.38 -3.29
CA GLU A 114 10.53 9.26 -4.53
C GLU A 114 11.85 8.51 -4.31
N GLU A 115 12.61 8.84 -3.26
CA GLU A 115 13.85 8.12 -2.94
C GLU A 115 13.60 6.65 -2.57
N ARG A 116 12.47 6.37 -1.90
CA ARG A 116 12.03 4.99 -1.64
C ARG A 116 11.59 4.26 -2.91
N GLY A 117 11.34 4.93 -4.04
CA GLY A 117 10.98 4.30 -5.31
C GLY A 117 9.49 4.39 -5.68
N TYR A 118 8.69 5.18 -4.96
CA TYR A 118 7.33 5.51 -5.40
C TYR A 118 7.37 6.50 -6.58
N PRO A 119 6.47 6.36 -7.57
CA PRO A 119 6.47 7.24 -8.73
C PRO A 119 5.97 8.65 -8.39
N VAL A 120 6.48 9.64 -9.13
CA VAL A 120 6.02 11.04 -9.06
C VAL A 120 4.71 11.17 -9.84
N VAL A 121 3.61 10.90 -9.15
CA VAL A 121 2.22 11.01 -9.66
C VAL A 121 1.42 12.01 -8.83
N ASP A 122 0.17 12.29 -9.22
CA ASP A 122 -0.73 13.13 -8.45
C ASP A 122 -1.02 12.56 -7.05
N PHE A 123 -1.53 13.42 -6.16
CA PHE A 123 -1.78 13.07 -4.77
C PHE A 123 -2.73 11.87 -4.61
N GLU A 124 -3.80 11.80 -5.41
CA GLU A 124 -4.81 10.76 -5.28
C GLU A 124 -4.26 9.40 -5.66
N GLN A 125 -3.53 9.33 -6.78
CA GLN A 125 -2.85 8.11 -7.18
C GLN A 125 -1.76 7.71 -6.19
N ARG A 126 -0.93 8.67 -5.74
CA ARG A 126 0.16 8.40 -4.79
C ARG A 126 -0.38 7.87 -3.46
N SER A 127 -1.40 8.51 -2.91
CA SER A 127 -2.04 8.05 -1.67
C SER A 127 -2.76 6.72 -1.85
N ALA A 128 -3.33 6.43 -3.02
CA ALA A 128 -3.92 5.13 -3.31
C ALA A 128 -2.86 4.01 -3.36
N ASP A 129 -1.70 4.28 -3.97
CA ASP A 129 -0.63 3.30 -4.05
C ASP A 129 0.07 3.12 -2.69
N LEU A 130 0.29 4.21 -1.96
CA LEU A 130 0.86 4.19 -0.61
C LEU A 130 0.02 3.34 0.37
N SER A 131 -1.29 3.27 0.19
CA SER A 131 -2.18 2.45 1.04
C SER A 131 -1.89 0.95 1.03
N VAL A 132 -1.13 0.46 0.05
CA VAL A 132 -0.78 -0.96 -0.09
C VAL A 132 0.20 -1.43 0.98
N ASP A 133 1.16 -0.56 1.34
CA ASP A 133 2.20 -0.87 2.32
C ASP A 133 2.01 -0.05 3.62
N HIS A 134 1.30 1.08 3.53
CA HIS A 134 1.14 2.04 4.63
C HIS A 134 -0.34 2.31 4.96
N GLY A 135 -1.16 1.25 4.96
CA GLY A 135 -2.62 1.34 5.13
C GLY A 135 -3.08 2.03 6.42
N ASP A 136 -2.30 1.92 7.49
CA ASP A 136 -2.64 2.52 8.79
C ASP A 136 -2.42 4.03 8.83
N VAL A 137 -1.43 4.55 8.09
CA VAL A 137 -1.03 5.96 8.15
C VAL A 137 -1.48 6.78 6.94
N VAL A 138 -1.89 6.15 5.84
CA VAL A 138 -2.33 6.85 4.63
C VAL A 138 -3.56 7.75 4.86
N GLN A 139 -4.43 7.42 5.81
CA GLN A 139 -5.53 8.30 6.20
C GLN A 139 -5.03 9.62 6.80
N ASN A 140 -3.92 9.58 7.54
CA ASN A 140 -3.27 10.81 8.02
C ASN A 140 -2.78 11.62 6.83
N TYR A 141 -2.11 11.00 5.86
CA TYR A 141 -1.65 11.71 4.66
C TYR A 141 -2.80 12.43 3.93
N ARG A 142 -3.94 11.75 3.73
CA ARG A 142 -5.17 12.34 3.17
C ARG A 142 -5.72 13.48 4.02
N ALA A 143 -5.77 13.34 5.33
CA ALA A 143 -6.25 14.38 6.23
C ALA A 143 -5.35 15.63 6.22
N GLY A 144 -4.02 15.43 6.26
CA GLY A 144 -3.04 16.52 6.17
C GLY A 144 -3.13 17.27 4.84
N HIS A 145 -3.23 16.54 3.72
CA HIS A 145 -3.35 17.14 2.40
C HIS A 145 -4.66 17.92 2.23
N ALA A 146 -5.78 17.38 2.71
CA ALA A 146 -7.07 18.09 2.67
C ALA A 146 -7.03 19.41 3.48
N ILE A 147 -6.26 19.47 4.57
CA ILE A 147 -6.02 20.72 5.31
C ILE A 147 -5.14 21.68 4.50
N ALA A 148 -4.06 21.18 3.90
CA ALA A 148 -3.15 21.98 3.07
C ALA A 148 -3.89 22.60 1.87
N GLU A 149 -4.79 21.86 1.23
CA GLU A 149 -5.66 22.36 0.15
C GLU A 149 -6.66 23.40 0.64
N ARG A 150 -7.32 23.18 1.79
CA ARG A 150 -8.18 24.22 2.39
C ARG A 150 -7.40 25.49 2.69
N ARG A 151 -6.15 25.35 3.14
CA ARG A 151 -5.28 26.49 3.42
C ARG A 151 -4.96 27.29 2.15
N SER A 152 -4.69 26.64 1.03
CA SER A 152 -4.42 27.34 -0.24
C SER A 152 -5.61 28.17 -0.72
N ARG A 153 -6.83 27.79 -0.30
CA ARG A 153 -8.08 28.56 -0.50
C ARG A 153 -8.39 29.58 0.59
N GLY A 154 -7.55 29.70 1.63
CA GLY A 154 -7.77 30.59 2.77
C GLY A 154 -8.81 30.10 3.78
N GLU A 155 -9.21 28.83 3.71
CA GLU A 155 -10.30 28.23 4.50
C GLU A 155 -9.81 27.49 5.76
N ALA A 156 -8.49 27.50 6.04
CA ALA A 156 -7.89 26.78 7.17
C ALA A 156 -7.07 27.71 8.08
N GLY A 157 -7.33 27.61 9.39
CA GLY A 157 -6.64 28.36 10.42
C GLY A 157 -5.31 27.74 10.84
N THR A 158 -4.55 28.44 11.68
CA THR A 158 -3.26 27.95 12.19
C THR A 158 -3.38 26.63 12.97
N GLU A 159 -4.50 26.44 13.68
CA GLU A 159 -4.77 25.20 14.41
C GLU A 159 -4.99 24.01 13.46
N ASP A 160 -5.66 24.22 12.33
CA ASP A 160 -5.76 23.18 11.30
C ASP A 160 -4.37 22.81 10.77
N LEU A 161 -3.52 23.81 10.51
CA LEU A 161 -2.14 23.56 10.06
C LEU A 161 -1.32 22.77 11.07
N ARG A 162 -1.57 22.96 12.37
CA ARG A 162 -0.96 22.15 13.41
C ARG A 162 -1.40 20.69 13.30
N GLN A 163 -2.68 20.43 13.00
CA GLN A 163 -3.17 19.08 12.75
C GLN A 163 -2.56 18.47 11.48
N ALA A 164 -2.41 19.25 10.40
CA ALA A 164 -1.74 18.80 9.18
C ALA A 164 -0.31 18.33 9.47
N MET A 165 0.45 19.08 10.28
CA MET A 165 1.80 18.69 10.70
C MET A 165 1.83 17.39 11.49
N ILE A 166 0.84 17.13 12.34
CA ILE A 166 0.73 15.86 13.09
C ILE A 166 0.45 14.71 12.13
N HIS A 167 -0.48 14.90 11.21
CA HIS A 167 -0.83 13.90 10.21
C HIS A 167 0.35 13.55 9.30
N TYR A 168 1.06 14.56 8.79
CA TYR A 168 2.26 14.36 7.98
C TYR A 168 3.40 13.73 8.79
N ARG A 169 3.51 14.02 10.09
CA ARG A 169 4.49 13.36 10.96
C ARG A 169 4.25 11.86 11.05
N ALA A 170 3.00 11.43 11.23
CA ALA A 170 2.68 10.01 11.35
C ALA A 170 3.15 9.23 10.11
N LEU A 171 2.91 9.80 8.92
CA LEU A 171 3.40 9.21 7.67
C LEU A 171 4.93 9.31 7.54
N PHE A 172 5.52 10.45 7.89
CA PHE A 172 6.97 10.63 7.81
C PHE A 172 7.70 9.60 8.68
N ASP A 173 7.28 9.44 9.93
CA ASP A 173 7.87 8.51 10.88
C ASP A 173 7.76 7.07 10.34
N ASP A 174 6.62 6.69 9.76
CA ASP A 174 6.43 5.39 9.13
C ASP A 174 7.37 5.17 7.92
N LEU A 175 7.45 6.16 7.01
CA LEU A 175 8.31 6.10 5.83
C LEU A 175 9.80 5.99 6.14
N VAL A 176 10.26 6.57 7.25
CA VAL A 176 11.69 6.56 7.61
C VAL A 176 12.08 5.44 8.58
N HIS A 177 11.12 4.71 9.17
CA HIS A 177 11.40 3.63 10.13
C HIS A 177 11.11 2.22 9.59
N GLU A 178 10.41 2.09 8.46
CA GLU A 178 10.03 0.79 7.94
C GLU A 178 11.17 0.09 7.16
N PRO A 179 11.62 -1.11 7.59
CA PRO A 179 12.42 -2.00 6.74
C PRO A 179 11.51 -2.68 5.71
N VAL A 180 11.99 -2.90 4.48
CA VAL A 180 11.21 -3.40 3.32
C VAL A 180 10.67 -4.84 3.43
N ASP A 181 10.72 -5.45 4.62
CA ASP A 181 10.18 -6.79 4.87
C ASP A 181 8.64 -6.86 4.94
N SER A 182 7.92 -5.76 4.70
CA SER A 182 6.44 -5.75 4.58
C SER A 182 5.90 -6.22 3.23
N SER A 183 6.74 -6.64 2.28
CA SER A 183 6.26 -7.33 1.07
C SER A 183 5.74 -8.72 1.46
N PRO A 184 4.45 -9.06 1.28
CA PRO A 184 4.02 -10.44 1.46
C PRO A 184 4.81 -11.28 0.48
N VAL A 185 5.53 -12.26 1.02
CA VAL A 185 6.04 -13.40 0.27
C VAL A 185 4.90 -13.88 -0.62
N ILE A 186 4.97 -13.62 -1.93
CA ILE A 186 4.15 -14.32 -2.91
C ILE A 186 4.63 -15.76 -2.81
N GLU A 187 4.03 -16.53 -1.91
CA GLU A 187 4.33 -17.94 -1.72
C GLU A 187 3.88 -18.63 -3.01
N GLY A 188 4.84 -18.79 -3.93
CA GLY A 188 4.68 -19.62 -5.10
C GLY A 188 4.17 -20.98 -4.63
N ARG A 189 3.17 -21.49 -5.34
CA ARG A 189 2.35 -22.68 -5.04
C ARG A 189 3.11 -24.02 -4.86
N ASP A 190 4.41 -23.99 -4.59
CA ASP A 190 5.32 -25.14 -4.41
C ASP A 190 6.30 -24.98 -3.21
N GLY A 191 6.14 -23.98 -2.34
CA GLY A 191 6.95 -23.87 -1.10
C GLY A 191 8.47 -23.73 -1.32
N ARG A 192 8.90 -23.47 -2.56
CA ARG A 192 10.29 -23.18 -2.91
C ARG A 192 10.47 -21.69 -3.07
N ILE A 193 11.34 -21.12 -2.25
CA ILE A 193 11.81 -19.74 -2.38
C ILE A 193 12.57 -19.66 -3.71
N HIS A 194 11.91 -19.21 -4.77
CA HIS A 194 12.59 -18.95 -6.04
C HIS A 194 13.24 -17.58 -5.94
N ASP A 195 14.46 -17.57 -5.42
CA ASP A 195 15.32 -16.39 -5.43
C ASP A 195 15.70 -16.04 -6.88
N MET A 196 14.88 -15.21 -7.53
CA MET A 196 15.13 -14.63 -8.87
C MET A 196 16.39 -13.73 -8.90
N ARG A 197 17.05 -13.48 -7.76
CA ARG A 197 18.29 -12.70 -7.69
C ARG A 197 19.51 -13.51 -8.15
N LYS A 198 19.44 -14.85 -8.17
CA LYS A 198 20.57 -15.71 -8.57
C LYS A 198 20.81 -15.85 -10.08
N ASP A 199 19.85 -15.51 -10.94
CA ASP A 199 20.02 -15.68 -12.39
C ASP A 199 20.71 -14.50 -13.10
N ARG A 200 20.81 -13.33 -12.45
CA ARG A 200 21.47 -12.16 -13.06
C ARG A 200 22.96 -12.01 -12.75
N THR A 201 23.49 -12.76 -11.80
CA THR A 201 24.93 -12.76 -11.48
C THR A 201 25.74 -13.71 -12.34
N PHE A 202 25.15 -14.78 -12.92
CA PHE A 202 25.91 -15.74 -13.72
C PHE A 202 26.17 -15.34 -15.18
N SER A 203 25.49 -14.32 -15.72
CA SER A 203 25.69 -13.90 -17.12
C SER A 203 26.82 -12.87 -17.30
N ARG A 204 27.39 -12.33 -16.22
CA ARG A 204 28.46 -11.31 -16.28
C ARG A 204 29.88 -11.87 -16.09
N GLU A 205 30.03 -13.17 -15.80
CA GLU A 205 31.33 -13.81 -15.59
C GLU A 205 31.82 -14.64 -16.81
N LYS A 206 31.15 -14.56 -17.96
CA LYS A 206 31.56 -15.26 -19.20
C LYS A 206 31.79 -14.35 -20.41
N LEU A 207 32.18 -13.11 -20.18
CA LEU A 207 32.58 -12.18 -21.26
C LEU A 207 33.99 -11.60 -21.09
N HIS A 208 34.77 -12.12 -20.14
CA HIS A 208 36.20 -11.83 -20.01
C HIS A 208 36.94 -13.16 -19.78
N ASP A 209 37.02 -13.95 -20.84
CA ASP A 209 38.14 -14.84 -21.15
C ASP A 209 38.20 -15.01 -22.67
#